data_AF-A0A355E214-F1
#
_entry.id   AF-A0A355E214-F1
#
_cell.length_a   1.000
_cell.length_b   1.000
_cell.length_c   1.000
_cell.angle_alpha   90.00
_cell.angle_beta   90.00
_cell.angle_gamma   90.00
#
_symmetry.space_group_name_H-M   'P 1'
#
loop_
_entity.id
_entity.type
_entity.pdbx_description
1 polymer ?
#
loop_
_entity_poly.entity_id
_entity_poly.type
_entity_poly.pdbx_seq_one_letter_code
_entity_poly.pdbx_strand_id
1 'polypeptide(L)'
;LIEEFIEGRDVAVAWIDGASPATGGILPPIEYVFKTDNGRYDPFQIYDYNLKNHESDKVDLRVPAALPEDVKEKLMSFSRWAYKEISVRDLGRMDFRVTPDDEIFFIEVNALPSLEAGAGIFLAAEAAGLKNADAVFDAVIESASRRYNIKARKQSRRLERKLRVGFTYNEKRIIPGPDTDTDQEVEFDSPKTLGSIRSALASYGHEVIDLEATPDLPHLLTISDVDVVFNVAEGIRGRNREAQVPAILELMDIPHTGSDAATMALTLDKALAKRVVREAGLLTPKFFLMTSGRERVPADMPFPLIVKPVAEGSSKGVIRKSVVHNEAELRELAAEIVKRYGQAALAEEFLPGREFTVALLGERRPRALPPMEIIFTDKGAEFPVYTYQHKLEACREIRYQAPAQIDEKLREELERVARKSFAALGCRDVARIDFRLDGEGRVHFMECNPLPGLTPGWSDLCLIADSVKMDYRNLIGEILTPAIRRFKEKKKLLLQAEHHDDRTEAGTALPHP
;
A
#
# COMPACT_ATOMS: atom_id res chain seq x y z
N LEU A 1 44.14 23.65 -19.08
CA LEU A 1 44.51 23.89 -20.49
C LEU A 1 44.49 25.39 -20.75
N ILE A 2 45.35 25.90 -21.61
CA ILE A 2 45.25 27.25 -22.17
C ILE A 2 45.12 27.04 -23.68
N GLU A 3 44.01 27.46 -24.25
CA GLU A 3 43.67 27.26 -25.67
C GLU A 3 43.45 28.60 -26.35
N GLU A 4 43.54 28.59 -27.67
CA GLU A 4 43.16 29.74 -28.49
C GLU A 4 41.66 30.02 -28.35
N PHE A 5 41.29 31.30 -28.21
CA PHE A 5 39.89 31.69 -28.23
C PHE A 5 39.40 31.79 -29.67
N ILE A 6 38.43 30.96 -30.04
CA ILE A 6 37.82 30.98 -31.36
C ILE A 6 36.56 31.85 -31.31
N GLU A 7 36.57 32.99 -32.01
CA GLU A 7 35.37 33.83 -32.18
C GLU A 7 34.34 33.11 -33.06
N GLY A 8 33.07 33.10 -32.65
CA GLY A 8 32.03 32.43 -33.43
C GLY A 8 30.79 32.02 -32.65
N ARG A 9 30.03 31.10 -33.25
CA ARG A 9 28.79 30.52 -32.73
C ARG A 9 29.09 29.20 -32.02
N ASP A 10 28.43 28.96 -30.89
CA ASP A 10 28.44 27.67 -30.21
C ASP A 10 27.42 26.73 -30.87
N VAL A 11 27.91 25.60 -31.37
CA VAL A 11 27.11 24.64 -32.13
C VAL A 11 27.33 23.24 -31.56
N ALA A 12 26.26 22.51 -31.29
CA ALA A 12 26.31 21.12 -30.87
C ALA A 12 25.74 20.18 -31.95
N VAL A 13 26.38 19.03 -32.12
CA VAL A 13 25.85 17.93 -32.95
C VAL A 13 25.71 16.70 -32.08
N ALA A 14 24.46 16.34 -31.79
CA ALA A 14 24.15 15.13 -31.04
C ALA A 14 24.12 13.90 -31.94
N TRP A 15 24.37 12.74 -31.35
CA TRP A 15 24.26 11.44 -31.98
C TRP A 15 23.48 10.50 -31.07
N ILE A 16 22.52 9.78 -31.64
CA ILE A 16 21.78 8.70 -31.00
C ILE A 16 21.73 7.55 -32.01
N ASP A 17 22.32 6.41 -31.66
CA ASP A 17 22.35 5.25 -32.56
C ASP A 17 20.93 4.73 -32.84
N GLY A 18 20.53 4.79 -34.10
CA GLY A 18 19.20 4.35 -34.56
C GLY A 18 18.15 5.46 -34.66
N ALA A 19 18.41 6.66 -34.15
CA ALA A 19 17.46 7.78 -34.17
C ALA A 19 17.12 8.30 -35.58
N SER A 20 18.12 8.34 -36.47
CA SER A 20 17.95 8.73 -37.87
C SER A 20 18.68 7.74 -38.78
N PRO A 21 17.96 6.78 -39.36
CA PRO A 21 18.55 5.80 -40.28
C PRO A 21 19.24 6.44 -41.47
N ALA A 22 18.74 7.58 -41.96
CA ALA A 22 19.29 8.31 -43.11
C ALA A 22 20.67 8.92 -42.81
N THR A 23 20.94 9.30 -41.56
CA THR A 23 22.19 9.95 -41.16
C THR A 23 23.09 9.06 -40.30
N GLY A 24 22.69 7.81 -40.04
CA GLY A 24 23.38 6.90 -39.14
C GLY A 24 23.31 7.33 -37.66
N GLY A 25 22.21 7.99 -37.27
CA GLY A 25 21.98 8.46 -35.90
C GLY A 25 22.46 9.88 -35.61
N ILE A 26 23.08 10.57 -36.58
CA ILE A 26 23.53 11.96 -36.41
C ILE A 26 22.33 12.88 -36.49
N LEU A 27 22.13 13.69 -35.46
CA LEU A 27 21.01 14.62 -35.38
C LEU A 27 21.39 15.97 -36.04
N PRO A 28 20.39 16.78 -36.43
CA PRO A 28 20.64 18.12 -36.94
C PRO A 28 21.46 18.98 -35.95
N PRO A 29 22.39 19.83 -36.43
CA PRO A 29 23.14 20.73 -35.55
C PRO A 29 22.22 21.68 -34.78
N ILE A 30 22.57 21.96 -33.53
CA ILE A 30 21.88 22.88 -32.62
C ILE A 30 22.79 24.09 -32.43
N GLU A 31 22.25 25.29 -32.54
CA GLU A 31 22.97 26.53 -32.22
C GLU A 31 22.49 27.09 -30.87
N TYR A 32 23.44 27.44 -30.01
CA TYR A 32 23.17 28.18 -28.78
C TYR A 32 23.14 29.68 -29.09
N VAL A 33 21.99 30.30 -28.90
CA VAL A 33 21.75 31.73 -29.19
C VAL A 33 21.61 32.48 -27.87
N PHE A 34 22.60 33.32 -27.56
CA PHE A 34 22.63 34.09 -26.33
C PHE A 34 21.81 35.38 -26.45
N LYS A 35 20.90 35.61 -25.52
CA LYS A 35 20.17 36.88 -25.38
C LYS A 35 21.12 37.92 -24.79
N THR A 36 21.41 38.99 -25.53
CA THR A 36 22.20 40.11 -25.01
C THR A 36 21.29 41.26 -24.60
N ASP A 37 21.55 41.87 -23.45
CA ASP A 37 20.72 42.93 -22.84
C ASP A 37 20.54 44.18 -23.75
N ASN A 38 21.32 44.30 -24.83
CA ASN A 38 21.30 45.45 -25.75
C ASN A 38 21.27 45.06 -27.25
N GLY A 39 21.05 43.78 -27.59
CA GLY A 39 21.04 43.30 -28.99
C GLY A 39 22.38 43.44 -29.73
N ARG A 40 23.48 43.69 -29.02
CA ARG A 40 24.84 43.73 -29.58
C ARG A 40 25.44 42.32 -29.57
N TYR A 41 26.11 41.95 -30.66
CA TYR A 41 26.92 40.75 -30.76
C TYR A 41 28.13 40.87 -29.82
N ASP A 42 28.30 39.91 -28.91
CA ASP A 42 29.52 39.77 -28.11
C ASP A 42 30.37 38.63 -28.68
N PRO A 43 31.52 38.92 -29.31
CA PRO A 43 32.37 37.91 -29.93
C PRO A 43 33.02 36.96 -28.91
N PHE A 44 33.04 37.35 -27.63
CA PHE A 44 33.66 36.60 -26.54
C PHE A 44 32.68 35.72 -25.77
N GLN A 45 31.40 35.70 -26.15
CA GLN A 45 30.39 34.95 -25.42
C GLN A 45 30.52 33.44 -25.65
N ILE A 46 30.47 32.68 -24.56
CA ILE A 46 30.57 31.21 -24.55
C ILE A 46 29.44 30.63 -23.69
N TYR A 47 29.00 29.40 -23.97
CA TYR A 47 28.05 28.70 -23.12
C TYR A 47 28.71 28.19 -21.82
N ASP A 48 28.88 29.09 -20.85
CA ASP A 48 29.58 28.86 -19.59
C ASP A 48 28.72 28.17 -18.51
N TYR A 49 29.33 27.92 -17.35
CA TYR A 49 28.67 27.28 -16.20
C TYR A 49 27.46 28.09 -15.69
N ASN A 50 27.56 29.42 -15.66
CA ASN A 50 26.50 30.27 -15.10
C ASN A 50 25.28 30.27 -16.03
N LEU A 51 25.50 30.40 -17.34
CA LEU A 51 24.45 30.25 -18.36
C LEU A 51 23.83 28.85 -18.35
N LYS A 52 24.62 27.81 -18.05
CA LYS A 52 24.13 26.43 -17.94
C LYS A 52 23.24 26.17 -16.73
N ASN A 53 23.54 26.78 -15.57
CA ASN A 53 22.95 26.36 -14.29
C ASN A 53 22.10 27.44 -13.59
N HIS A 54 22.25 28.71 -13.95
CA HIS A 54 21.64 29.82 -13.22
C HIS A 54 20.91 30.82 -14.13
N GLU A 55 21.32 30.93 -15.40
CA GLU A 55 20.79 31.89 -16.37
C GLU A 55 20.37 31.19 -17.68
N SER A 56 19.74 30.02 -17.57
CA SER A 56 19.32 29.22 -18.73
C SER A 56 18.25 29.91 -19.58
N ASP A 57 17.48 30.82 -19.00
CA ASP A 57 16.49 31.67 -19.69
C ASP A 57 17.13 32.67 -20.69
N LYS A 58 18.44 32.93 -20.54
CA LYS A 58 19.22 33.78 -21.45
C LYS A 58 19.78 33.06 -22.67
N VAL A 59 19.56 31.75 -22.81
CA VAL A 59 20.05 30.96 -23.93
C VAL A 59 18.88 30.31 -24.65
N ASP A 60 18.65 30.71 -25.90
CA ASP A 60 17.72 30.03 -26.79
C ASP A 60 18.44 28.96 -27.61
N LEU A 61 17.74 27.88 -27.92
CA LEU A 61 18.24 26.82 -28.79
C LEU A 61 17.60 26.93 -30.17
N ARG A 62 18.41 26.99 -31.21
CA ARG A 62 17.93 26.97 -32.60
C ARG A 62 18.25 25.63 -33.25
N VAL A 63 17.20 24.97 -33.72
CA VAL A 63 17.28 23.65 -34.39
C VAL A 63 16.49 23.70 -35.71
N PRO A 64 17.12 23.41 -36.86
CA PRO A 64 18.57 23.30 -37.05
C PRO A 64 19.27 24.66 -36.87
N ALA A 65 20.57 24.63 -36.57
CA ALA A 65 21.43 25.82 -36.51
C ALA A 65 21.29 26.70 -37.77
N ALA A 66 21.33 28.03 -37.62
CA ALA A 66 21.26 28.97 -38.75
C ALA A 66 22.62 29.08 -39.46
N LEU A 67 23.01 27.99 -40.11
CA LEU A 67 24.27 27.84 -40.83
C LEU A 67 24.00 27.51 -42.31
N PRO A 68 24.93 27.86 -43.22
CA PRO A 68 24.87 27.37 -44.60
C PRO A 68 24.80 25.84 -44.65
N GLU A 69 24.14 25.30 -45.68
CA GLU A 69 23.87 23.86 -45.77
C GLU A 69 25.16 23.03 -45.83
N ASP A 70 26.16 23.50 -46.57
CA ASP A 70 27.45 22.83 -46.68
C ASP A 70 28.21 22.77 -45.35
N VAL A 71 28.03 23.78 -44.48
CA VAL A 71 28.62 23.83 -43.13
C VAL A 71 27.94 22.84 -42.21
N LYS A 72 26.60 22.74 -42.25
CA LYS A 72 25.86 21.73 -41.49
C LYS A 72 26.23 20.32 -41.92
N GLU A 73 26.37 20.07 -43.23
CA GLU A 73 26.80 18.78 -43.75
C GLU A 73 28.23 18.43 -43.31
N LYS A 74 29.16 19.40 -43.30
CA LYS A 74 30.53 19.24 -42.78
C LYS A 74 30.52 18.88 -41.30
N LEU A 75 29.76 19.61 -40.47
CA LEU A 75 29.60 19.34 -39.03
C LEU A 75 29.07 17.93 -38.76
N MET A 76 28.01 17.53 -39.46
CA MET A 76 27.40 16.20 -39.32
C MET A 76 28.35 15.09 -39.79
N SER A 77 29.10 15.33 -40.87
CA SER A 77 30.07 14.37 -41.42
C SER A 77 31.27 14.19 -40.51
N PHE A 78 31.82 15.29 -39.99
CA PHE A 78 32.89 15.27 -39.00
C PHE A 78 32.43 14.54 -37.74
N SER A 79 31.26 14.88 -37.20
CA SER A 79 30.72 14.26 -35.99
C SER A 79 30.55 12.74 -36.17
N ARG A 80 30.00 12.30 -37.31
CA ARG A 80 29.86 10.88 -37.65
C ARG A 80 31.20 10.15 -37.62
N TRP A 81 32.21 10.73 -38.26
CA TRP A 81 33.55 10.17 -38.27
C TRP A 81 34.13 10.13 -36.87
N ALA A 82 34.09 11.25 -36.14
CA ALA A 82 34.68 11.39 -34.83
C ALA A 82 34.04 10.43 -33.81
N TYR A 83 32.71 10.37 -33.68
CA TYR A 83 32.02 9.46 -32.74
C TYR A 83 32.43 7.99 -32.94
N LYS A 84 32.62 7.60 -34.20
CA LYS A 84 33.06 6.25 -34.56
C LYS A 84 34.51 6.01 -34.14
N GLU A 85 35.43 6.91 -34.46
CA GLU A 85 36.86 6.74 -34.16
C GLU A 85 37.14 6.71 -32.65
N ILE A 86 36.47 7.56 -31.87
CA ILE A 86 36.64 7.58 -30.40
C ILE A 86 35.73 6.56 -29.68
N SER A 87 34.99 5.74 -30.42
CA SER A 87 34.14 4.67 -29.89
C SER A 87 33.08 5.13 -28.86
N VAL A 88 32.46 6.29 -29.08
CA VAL A 88 31.26 6.69 -28.32
C VAL A 88 30.13 5.72 -28.66
N ARG A 89 29.30 5.37 -27.66
CA ARG A 89 28.29 4.32 -27.77
C ARG A 89 26.93 4.83 -27.35
N ASP A 90 25.90 4.38 -28.08
CA ASP A 90 24.47 4.59 -27.85
C ASP A 90 23.99 6.05 -27.97
N LEU A 91 24.68 7.00 -27.33
CA LEU A 91 24.44 8.44 -27.44
C LEU A 91 25.73 9.26 -27.26
N GLY A 92 25.70 10.51 -27.74
CA GLY A 92 26.76 11.49 -27.49
C GLY A 92 26.39 12.89 -27.95
N ARG A 93 27.15 13.89 -27.47
CA ARG A 93 27.11 15.28 -27.96
C ARG A 93 28.53 15.76 -28.26
N MET A 94 28.72 16.40 -29.41
CA MET A 94 29.97 17.07 -29.79
C MET A 94 29.69 18.54 -29.90
N ASP A 95 30.57 19.32 -29.27
CA ASP A 95 30.46 20.76 -29.20
C ASP A 95 31.54 21.39 -30.11
N PHE A 96 31.12 22.38 -30.87
CA PHE A 96 31.90 23.05 -31.90
C PHE A 96 31.80 24.56 -31.75
N ARG A 97 32.82 25.25 -32.25
CA ARG A 97 32.77 26.68 -32.56
C ARG A 97 32.76 26.85 -34.08
N VAL A 98 31.84 27.65 -34.60
CA VAL A 98 31.80 28.00 -36.03
C VAL A 98 32.04 29.49 -36.20
N THR A 99 33.12 29.85 -36.90
CA THR A 99 33.53 31.25 -37.09
C THR A 99 32.57 32.00 -38.03
N PRO A 100 32.66 33.34 -38.11
CA PRO A 100 31.91 34.13 -39.10
C PRO A 100 32.23 33.76 -40.56
N ASP A 101 33.43 33.25 -40.82
CA ASP A 101 33.87 32.74 -42.13
C ASP A 101 33.55 31.25 -42.34
N ASP A 102 32.66 30.69 -41.50
CA ASP A 102 32.16 29.32 -41.54
C ASP A 102 33.24 28.22 -41.35
N GLU A 103 34.36 28.56 -40.70
CA GLU A 103 35.35 27.57 -40.27
C GLU A 103 34.88 26.83 -39.01
N ILE A 104 35.07 25.51 -38.97
CA ILE A 104 34.58 24.62 -37.91
C ILE A 104 35.74 24.21 -37.00
N PHE A 105 35.61 24.48 -35.71
CA PHE A 105 36.55 24.06 -34.67
C PHE A 105 35.86 23.09 -33.71
N PHE A 106 36.44 21.92 -33.51
CA PHE A 106 36.01 20.96 -32.50
C PHE A 106 36.47 21.41 -31.12
N ILE A 107 35.57 21.39 -30.13
CA ILE A 107 35.86 21.80 -28.76
C ILE A 107 35.90 20.59 -27.84
N GLU A 108 34.77 19.90 -27.70
CA GLU A 108 34.67 18.75 -26.81
C GLU A 108 33.67 17.70 -27.29
N VAL A 109 33.76 16.52 -26.68
CA VAL A 109 32.78 15.45 -26.85
C VAL A 109 32.35 14.93 -25.49
N ASN A 110 31.03 14.87 -25.31
CA ASN A 110 30.37 14.34 -24.15
C ASN A 110 29.73 13.00 -24.51
N ALA A 111 30.33 11.90 -24.01
CA ALA A 111 29.81 10.54 -24.21
C ALA A 111 28.56 10.24 -23.36
N LEU A 112 28.26 11.11 -22.38
CA LEU A 112 27.07 11.08 -21.54
C LEU A 112 26.54 12.52 -21.41
N PRO A 113 25.90 13.06 -22.46
CA PRO A 113 25.35 14.41 -22.40
C PRO A 113 24.20 14.49 -21.39
N SER A 114 23.91 15.70 -20.89
CA SER A 114 22.73 15.92 -20.05
C SER A 114 21.45 15.52 -20.79
N LEU A 115 20.58 14.80 -20.09
CA LEU A 115 19.25 14.37 -20.54
C LEU A 115 18.14 15.04 -19.73
N GLU A 116 18.40 16.24 -19.21
CA GLU A 116 17.39 17.10 -18.59
C GLU A 116 16.30 17.49 -19.60
N ALA A 117 15.07 17.67 -19.13
CA ALA A 117 13.95 18.12 -19.96
C ALA A 117 14.32 19.45 -20.66
N GLY A 118 14.06 19.53 -21.97
CA GLY A 118 14.44 20.69 -22.80
C GLY A 118 15.91 20.75 -23.24
N ALA A 119 16.76 19.78 -22.86
CA ALA A 119 18.12 19.72 -23.38
C ALA A 119 18.14 19.62 -24.92
N GLY A 120 19.12 20.29 -25.56
CA GLY A 120 19.16 20.41 -27.02
C GLY A 120 19.17 19.09 -27.79
N ILE A 121 19.62 18.00 -27.16
CA ILE A 121 19.55 16.64 -27.74
C ILE A 121 18.11 16.21 -28.05
N PHE A 122 17.13 16.57 -27.21
CA PHE A 122 15.72 16.24 -27.44
C PHE A 122 15.12 17.07 -28.58
N LEU A 123 15.45 18.36 -28.66
CA LEU A 123 15.01 19.22 -29.76
C LEU A 123 15.58 18.76 -31.12
N ALA A 124 16.87 18.38 -31.15
CA ALA A 124 17.48 17.80 -32.34
C ALA A 124 16.91 16.43 -32.70
N ALA A 125 16.58 15.61 -31.70
CA ALA A 125 15.91 14.33 -31.91
C ALA A 125 14.50 14.51 -32.49
N GLU A 126 13.73 15.48 -32.00
CA GLU A 126 12.41 15.81 -32.51
C GLU A 126 12.47 16.25 -33.98
N ALA A 127 13.42 17.13 -34.31
CA ALA A 127 13.68 17.53 -35.70
C ALA A 127 14.08 16.35 -36.60
N ALA A 128 14.64 15.27 -36.03
CA ALA A 128 14.95 14.02 -36.72
C ALA A 128 13.80 13.00 -36.74
N GLY A 129 12.65 13.31 -36.12
CA GLY A 129 11.44 12.48 -36.14
C GLY A 129 11.16 11.69 -34.87
N LEU A 130 11.96 11.84 -33.81
CA LEU A 130 11.71 11.24 -32.49
C LEU A 130 10.79 12.14 -31.68
N LYS A 131 9.49 11.79 -31.63
CA LYS A 131 8.41 12.69 -31.20
C LYS A 131 8.40 13.08 -29.72
N ASN A 132 9.13 12.38 -28.86
CA ASN A 132 9.15 12.61 -27.42
C ASN A 132 10.42 12.02 -26.78
N ALA A 133 10.63 12.33 -25.49
CA ALA A 133 11.75 11.81 -24.71
C ALA A 133 11.78 10.27 -24.66
N ASP A 134 10.61 9.62 -24.55
CA ASP A 134 10.51 8.15 -24.58
C ASP A 134 11.13 7.55 -25.85
N ALA A 135 10.85 8.14 -27.02
CA ALA A 135 11.41 7.67 -28.29
C ALA A 135 12.95 7.81 -28.33
N VAL A 136 13.49 8.87 -27.71
CA VAL A 136 14.94 9.04 -27.54
C VAL A 136 15.52 7.95 -26.64
N PHE A 137 14.92 7.71 -25.47
CA PHE A 137 15.36 6.67 -24.56
C PHE A 137 15.25 5.28 -25.18
N ASP A 138 14.15 4.99 -25.88
CA ASP A 138 13.94 3.73 -26.59
C ASP A 138 15.05 3.49 -27.63
N ALA A 139 15.44 4.51 -28.40
CA ALA A 139 16.52 4.40 -29.38
C ALA A 139 17.88 4.09 -28.70
N VAL A 140 18.19 4.76 -27.60
CA VAL A 140 19.41 4.52 -26.80
C VAL A 140 19.41 3.09 -26.22
N ILE A 141 18.29 2.66 -25.64
CA ILE A 141 18.12 1.32 -25.07
C ILE A 141 18.18 0.25 -26.15
N GLU A 142 17.61 0.49 -27.33
CA GLU A 142 17.66 -0.42 -28.47
C GLU A 142 19.07 -0.56 -29.01
N SER A 143 19.83 0.53 -29.12
CA SER A 143 21.26 0.50 -29.46
C SER A 143 22.05 -0.35 -28.47
N ALA A 144 21.92 -0.07 -27.17
CA ALA A 144 22.61 -0.84 -26.12
C ALA A 144 22.20 -2.32 -26.16
N SER A 145 20.91 -2.60 -26.36
CA SER A 145 20.37 -3.96 -26.42
C SER A 145 20.88 -4.73 -27.64
N ARG A 146 20.96 -4.11 -28.83
CA ARG A 146 21.61 -4.68 -30.03
C ARG A 146 23.06 -5.03 -29.74
N ARG A 147 23.80 -4.12 -29.10
CA ARG A 147 25.23 -4.27 -28.79
C ARG A 147 25.53 -5.42 -27.83
N TYR A 148 24.65 -5.69 -26.87
CA TYR A 148 24.78 -6.81 -25.94
C TYR A 148 24.00 -8.07 -26.35
N ASN A 149 23.43 -8.10 -27.57
CA ASN A 149 22.57 -9.18 -28.05
C ASN A 149 21.39 -9.49 -27.10
N ILE A 150 20.88 -8.47 -26.43
CA ILE A 150 19.72 -8.54 -25.56
C ILE A 150 18.50 -8.47 -26.47
N LYS A 151 17.75 -9.57 -26.56
CA LYS A 151 16.50 -9.59 -27.34
C LYS A 151 15.48 -8.68 -26.68
N ALA A 152 15.22 -7.52 -27.29
CA ALA A 152 14.17 -6.61 -26.87
C ALA A 152 12.84 -7.36 -26.83
N ARG A 153 12.29 -7.53 -25.63
CA ARG A 153 10.95 -8.08 -25.44
C ARG A 153 9.99 -6.97 -25.85
N LYS A 154 9.48 -7.02 -27.10
CA LYS A 154 8.45 -6.09 -27.58
C LYS A 154 7.38 -5.95 -26.49
N GLN A 155 7.26 -4.76 -25.91
CA GLN A 155 6.16 -4.45 -25.01
C GLN A 155 4.88 -4.44 -25.85
N SER A 156 4.27 -5.62 -25.95
CA SER A 156 2.87 -5.77 -26.30
C SER A 156 2.06 -4.88 -25.35
N ARG A 157 1.18 -4.04 -25.93
CA ARG A 157 0.09 -3.40 -25.20
C ARG A 157 -0.53 -4.41 -24.22
N ARG A 158 -0.41 -4.08 -22.93
CA ARG A 158 -1.23 -4.52 -21.79
C ARG A 158 -1.47 -6.05 -21.68
N LEU A 159 -0.41 -6.78 -21.38
CA LEU A 159 -0.54 -7.87 -20.40
C LEU A 159 -0.29 -7.22 -19.04
N GLU A 160 -1.30 -7.19 -18.16
CA GLU A 160 -1.08 -6.80 -16.76
C GLU A 160 0.08 -7.65 -16.24
N ARG A 161 1.20 -7.00 -15.86
CA ARG A 161 2.28 -7.67 -15.11
C ARG A 161 1.59 -8.38 -13.95
N LYS A 162 1.91 -9.66 -13.72
CA LYS A 162 1.45 -10.39 -12.54
C LYS A 162 1.72 -9.50 -11.33
N LEU A 163 0.68 -9.19 -10.55
CA LEU A 163 0.88 -8.43 -9.32
C LEU A 163 1.75 -9.25 -8.37
N ARG A 164 2.71 -8.58 -7.75
CA ARG A 164 3.52 -9.10 -6.66
C ARG A 164 2.80 -8.81 -5.35
N VAL A 165 2.07 -9.79 -4.87
CA VAL A 165 1.27 -9.71 -3.64
C VAL A 165 2.16 -10.13 -2.49
N GLY A 166 2.55 -9.17 -1.64
CA GLY A 166 3.16 -9.49 -0.36
C GLY A 166 2.12 -10.13 0.56
N PHE A 167 2.45 -11.24 1.21
CA PHE A 167 1.57 -11.91 2.16
C PHE A 167 2.19 -11.80 3.55
N THR A 168 1.65 -10.90 4.38
CA THR A 168 2.15 -10.66 5.73
C THR A 168 1.41 -11.48 6.76
N TYR A 169 2.14 -12.18 7.62
CA TYR A 169 1.57 -13.10 8.60
C TYR A 169 2.45 -13.27 9.84
N ASN A 170 1.88 -13.83 10.91
CA ASN A 170 2.64 -14.43 12.01
C ASN A 170 2.29 -15.93 12.07
N GLU A 171 3.30 -16.79 12.03
CA GLU A 171 3.08 -18.25 12.02
C GLU A 171 3.04 -18.81 13.44
N LYS A 172 2.02 -19.62 13.72
CA LYS A 172 1.88 -20.39 14.96
C LYS A 172 2.85 -21.57 14.96
N ARG A 173 3.78 -21.57 15.92
CA ARG A 173 4.80 -22.61 16.13
C ARG A 173 4.58 -23.34 17.45
N ILE A 174 3.94 -22.70 18.42
CA ILE A 174 3.59 -23.27 19.71
C ILE A 174 2.17 -23.87 19.62
N ILE A 175 2.07 -25.18 19.84
CA ILE A 175 0.79 -25.86 20.04
C ILE A 175 0.66 -26.10 21.54
N PRO A 176 -0.29 -25.44 22.24
CA PRO A 176 -0.51 -25.69 23.65
C PRO A 176 -0.87 -27.16 23.88
N GLY A 177 -0.10 -27.84 24.72
CA GLY A 177 -0.46 -29.14 25.26
C GLY A 177 -1.48 -29.03 26.40
N PRO A 178 -2.02 -30.16 26.90
CA PRO A 178 -2.97 -30.17 28.01
C PRO A 178 -2.45 -29.49 29.30
N ASP A 179 -1.12 -29.44 29.48
CA ASP A 179 -0.44 -28.94 30.68
C ASP A 179 0.31 -27.61 30.48
N THR A 180 0.19 -26.96 29.31
CA THR A 180 0.83 -25.65 29.07
C THR A 180 -0.13 -24.50 29.32
N ASP A 181 0.09 -23.72 30.38
CA ASP A 181 -0.65 -22.48 30.71
C ASP A 181 -0.20 -21.26 29.87
N THR A 182 0.23 -21.49 28.63
CA THR A 182 0.70 -20.43 27.72
C THR A 182 -0.33 -20.19 26.62
N ASP A 183 -0.90 -18.99 26.60
CA ASP A 183 -1.73 -18.47 25.50
C ASP A 183 -0.89 -17.70 24.47
N GLN A 184 0.43 -17.93 24.45
CA GLN A 184 1.36 -17.37 23.47
C GLN A 184 1.04 -17.93 22.08
N GLU A 185 1.09 -17.05 21.06
CA GLU A 185 0.81 -17.38 19.66
C GLU A 185 -0.61 -17.87 19.34
N VAL A 186 -1.55 -17.84 20.29
CA VAL A 186 -2.93 -18.30 20.07
C VAL A 186 -3.60 -17.62 18.88
N GLU A 187 -3.32 -16.34 18.69
CA GLU A 187 -3.87 -15.51 17.61
C GLU A 187 -3.13 -15.72 16.28
N PHE A 188 -1.96 -16.37 16.29
CA PHE A 188 -1.22 -16.66 15.06
C PHE A 188 -1.89 -17.78 14.26
N ASP A 189 -1.70 -17.71 12.94
CA ASP A 189 -2.29 -18.66 12.02
C ASP A 189 -1.46 -19.93 11.89
N SER A 190 -2.15 -21.06 11.71
CA SER A 190 -1.48 -22.34 11.47
C SER A 190 -0.83 -22.39 10.09
N PRO A 191 0.23 -23.19 9.86
CA PRO A 191 0.79 -23.38 8.52
C PRO A 191 -0.23 -23.83 7.47
N LYS A 192 -1.27 -24.57 7.88
CA LYS A 192 -2.38 -24.99 7.02
C LYS A 192 -3.25 -23.81 6.59
N THR A 193 -3.56 -22.90 7.52
CA THR A 193 -4.32 -21.68 7.23
C THR A 193 -3.53 -20.77 6.28
N LEU A 194 -2.25 -20.52 6.60
CA LEU A 194 -1.34 -19.73 5.77
C LEU A 194 -1.20 -20.32 4.36
N GLY A 195 -1.04 -21.63 4.24
CA GLY A 195 -0.97 -22.33 2.95
C GLY A 195 -2.27 -22.22 2.14
N SER A 196 -3.43 -22.18 2.79
CA SER A 196 -4.73 -22.01 2.14
C SER A 196 -4.86 -20.60 1.55
N ILE A 197 -4.52 -19.57 2.32
CA ILE A 197 -4.51 -18.17 1.86
C ILE A 197 -3.55 -17.99 0.69
N ARG A 198 -2.31 -18.49 0.83
CA ARG A 198 -1.27 -18.43 -0.22
C ARG A 198 -1.76 -19.06 -1.52
N SER A 199 -2.38 -20.23 -1.43
CA SER A 199 -2.93 -20.94 -2.60
C SER A 199 -4.07 -20.16 -3.25
N ALA A 200 -4.95 -19.55 -2.45
CA ALA A 200 -6.04 -18.72 -2.96
C ALA A 200 -5.51 -17.48 -3.69
N LEU A 201 -4.55 -16.76 -3.12
CA LEU A 201 -3.89 -15.60 -3.75
C LEU A 201 -3.21 -15.99 -5.07
N ALA A 202 -2.42 -17.07 -5.07
CA ALA A 202 -1.72 -17.56 -6.25
C ALA A 202 -2.68 -18.00 -7.38
N SER A 203 -3.87 -18.51 -7.02
CA SER A 203 -4.88 -18.95 -7.99
C SER A 203 -5.50 -17.82 -8.84
N TYR A 204 -5.25 -16.55 -8.49
CA TYR A 204 -5.57 -15.38 -9.32
C TYR A 204 -4.46 -15.00 -10.30
N GLY A 205 -3.37 -15.78 -10.36
CA GLY A 205 -2.23 -15.56 -11.25
C GLY A 205 -1.19 -14.57 -10.72
N HIS A 206 -1.32 -14.16 -9.45
CA HIS A 206 -0.36 -13.30 -8.75
C HIS A 206 0.91 -14.05 -8.36
N GLU A 207 2.02 -13.31 -8.26
CA GLU A 207 3.22 -13.78 -7.57
C GLU A 207 3.02 -13.49 -6.08
N VAL A 208 3.06 -14.52 -5.23
CA VAL A 208 2.87 -14.36 -3.78
C VAL A 208 4.24 -14.39 -3.10
N ILE A 209 4.55 -13.35 -2.33
CA ILE A 209 5.82 -13.21 -1.62
C ILE A 209 5.51 -13.32 -0.13
N ASP A 210 6.02 -14.37 0.52
CA ASP A 210 5.84 -14.57 1.96
C ASP A 210 6.66 -13.55 2.75
N LEU A 211 6.00 -12.82 3.66
CA LEU A 211 6.58 -11.75 4.46
C LEU A 211 6.18 -11.91 5.93
N GLU A 212 6.88 -12.78 6.65
CA GLU A 212 6.60 -12.95 8.07
C GLU A 212 6.83 -11.65 8.85
N ALA A 213 5.87 -11.29 9.72
CA ALA A 213 5.89 -10.07 10.52
C ALA A 213 6.82 -10.21 11.73
N THR A 214 8.12 -10.23 11.45
CA THR A 214 9.21 -10.18 12.42
C THR A 214 9.85 -8.78 12.45
N PRO A 215 10.82 -8.52 13.34
CA PRO A 215 11.58 -7.25 13.31
C PRO A 215 12.29 -6.96 11.97
N ASP A 216 12.50 -7.98 11.12
CA ASP A 216 13.14 -7.83 9.82
C ASP A 216 12.16 -7.42 8.69
N LEU A 217 10.86 -7.40 8.97
CA LEU A 217 9.83 -7.06 7.98
C LEU A 217 10.09 -5.74 7.22
N PRO A 218 10.55 -4.63 7.86
CA PRO A 218 10.86 -3.40 7.12
C PRO A 218 11.94 -3.58 6.06
N HIS A 219 12.97 -4.37 6.35
CA HIS A 219 14.02 -4.69 5.39
C HIS A 219 13.48 -5.55 4.24
N LEU A 220 12.70 -6.59 4.57
CA LEU A 220 12.09 -7.47 3.57
C LEU A 220 11.14 -6.70 2.64
N LEU A 221 10.30 -5.81 3.16
CA LEU A 221 9.41 -4.97 2.36
C LEU A 221 10.19 -4.09 1.36
N THR A 222 11.36 -3.58 1.77
CA THR A 222 12.20 -2.72 0.93
C THR A 222 12.78 -3.47 -0.27
N ILE A 223 13.21 -4.72 -0.08
CA ILE A 223 13.85 -5.52 -1.15
C ILE A 223 12.85 -6.35 -1.96
N SER A 224 11.62 -6.49 -1.48
CA SER A 224 10.62 -7.37 -2.09
C SER A 224 9.89 -6.75 -3.27
N ASP A 225 9.89 -5.42 -3.45
CA ASP A 225 9.20 -4.70 -4.54
C ASP A 225 7.76 -5.23 -4.78
N VAL A 226 6.97 -5.22 -3.69
CA VAL A 226 5.56 -5.65 -3.69
C VAL A 226 4.66 -4.56 -4.27
N ASP A 227 3.66 -4.96 -5.05
CA ASP A 227 2.64 -4.04 -5.59
C ASP A 227 1.53 -3.76 -4.56
N VAL A 228 1.16 -4.78 -3.79
CA VAL A 228 0.08 -4.75 -2.79
C VAL A 228 0.35 -5.79 -1.71
N VAL A 229 -0.12 -5.57 -0.49
CA VAL A 229 0.01 -6.54 0.61
C VAL A 229 -1.34 -7.09 1.06
N PHE A 230 -1.44 -8.41 1.16
CA PHE A 230 -2.52 -9.10 1.86
C PHE A 230 -2.07 -9.36 3.30
N ASN A 231 -2.69 -8.69 4.27
CA ASN A 231 -2.28 -8.73 5.67
C ASN A 231 -3.17 -9.63 6.53
N VAL A 232 -2.55 -10.59 7.23
CA VAL A 232 -3.12 -11.37 8.34
C VAL A 232 -2.20 -11.36 9.57
N ALA A 233 -1.24 -10.45 9.63
CA ALA A 233 -0.30 -10.37 10.75
C ALA A 233 -0.93 -9.70 11.98
N GLU A 234 -0.88 -10.42 13.10
CA GLU A 234 -1.28 -9.98 14.45
C GLU A 234 -0.27 -9.00 15.09
N GLY A 235 0.97 -9.01 14.59
CA GLY A 235 2.08 -8.26 15.17
C GLY A 235 2.72 -8.97 16.36
N ILE A 236 3.73 -8.31 16.95
CA ILE A 236 4.64 -9.00 17.89
C ILE A 236 4.21 -8.78 19.35
N ARG A 237 4.06 -7.52 19.76
CA ARG A 237 3.82 -7.15 21.16
C ARG A 237 3.25 -5.74 21.29
N GLY A 238 2.65 -5.44 22.44
CA GLY A 238 2.14 -4.12 22.77
C GLY A 238 0.64 -3.95 22.48
N ARG A 239 0.06 -2.88 23.02
CA ARG A 239 -1.39 -2.63 22.99
C ARG A 239 -1.98 -2.37 21.60
N ASN A 240 -1.12 -2.13 20.62
CA ASN A 240 -1.44 -1.80 19.24
C ASN A 240 -0.70 -2.74 18.26
N ARG A 241 -0.41 -3.98 18.67
CA ARG A 241 0.37 -4.95 17.89
C ARG A 241 -0.19 -5.15 16.47
N GLU A 242 -1.51 -5.25 16.33
CA GLU A 242 -2.18 -5.45 15.04
C GLU A 242 -2.05 -4.24 14.09
N ALA A 243 -1.70 -3.07 14.62
CA ALA A 243 -1.45 -1.86 13.83
C ALA A 243 -0.01 -1.78 13.31
N GLN A 244 0.92 -2.64 13.77
CA GLN A 244 2.34 -2.54 13.41
C GLN A 244 2.57 -2.71 11.91
N VAL A 245 1.98 -3.74 11.30
CA VAL A 245 2.13 -4.00 9.86
C VAL A 245 1.43 -2.93 9.02
N PRO A 246 0.14 -2.59 9.24
CA PRO A 246 -0.50 -1.47 8.55
C PRO A 246 0.28 -0.16 8.66
N ALA A 247 0.81 0.18 9.84
CA ALA A 247 1.56 1.43 10.03
C ALA A 247 2.84 1.49 9.18
N ILE A 248 3.58 0.38 9.06
CA ILE A 248 4.78 0.32 8.22
C ILE A 248 4.39 0.38 6.73
N LEU A 249 3.32 -0.31 6.34
CA LEU A 249 2.84 -0.28 4.95
C LEU A 249 2.36 1.12 4.55
N GLU A 250 1.64 1.82 5.44
CA GLU A 250 1.26 3.22 5.26
C GLU A 250 2.47 4.15 5.15
N LEU A 251 3.48 3.96 6.01
CA LEU A 251 4.73 4.72 5.95
C LEU A 251 5.48 4.53 4.63
N MET A 252 5.46 3.32 4.08
CA MET A 252 6.07 2.97 2.79
C MET A 252 5.15 3.25 1.60
N ASP A 253 3.94 3.78 1.84
CA ASP A 253 2.90 4.01 0.85
C ASP A 253 2.56 2.74 0.04
N ILE A 254 2.57 1.57 0.68
CA ILE A 254 2.23 0.28 0.07
C ILE A 254 0.75 0.00 0.32
N PRO A 255 -0.09 -0.09 -0.73
CA PRO A 255 -1.50 -0.46 -0.58
C PRO A 255 -1.63 -1.85 0.05
N HIS A 256 -2.53 -1.99 1.03
CA HIS A 256 -2.72 -3.25 1.75
C HIS A 256 -4.19 -3.54 2.03
N THR A 257 -4.52 -4.81 2.24
CA THR A 257 -5.86 -5.25 2.66
C THR A 257 -6.13 -4.91 4.12
N GLY A 258 -7.41 -4.85 4.47
CA GLY A 258 -7.86 -4.61 5.84
C GLY A 258 -7.75 -3.14 6.25
N SER A 259 -8.07 -2.88 7.52
CA SER A 259 -8.18 -1.52 8.05
C SER A 259 -6.83 -0.85 8.28
N ASP A 260 -6.83 0.48 8.38
CA ASP A 260 -5.63 1.28 8.65
C ASP A 260 -5.10 1.11 10.09
N ALA A 261 -3.90 1.60 10.34
CA ALA A 261 -3.24 1.50 11.64
C ALA A 261 -4.06 2.11 12.79
N ALA A 262 -4.75 3.23 12.54
CA ALA A 262 -5.58 3.89 13.53
C ALA A 262 -6.78 3.01 13.93
N THR A 263 -7.46 2.43 12.94
CA THR A 263 -8.58 1.52 13.14
C THR A 263 -8.12 0.26 13.85
N MET A 264 -7.05 -0.38 13.40
CA MET A 264 -6.51 -1.59 14.04
C MET A 264 -6.19 -1.35 15.52
N ALA A 265 -5.54 -0.23 15.84
CA ALA A 265 -5.24 0.14 17.23
C ALA A 265 -6.50 0.44 18.05
N LEU A 266 -7.50 1.08 17.44
CA LEU A 266 -8.78 1.41 18.08
C LEU A 266 -9.60 0.16 18.40
N THR A 267 -9.72 -0.76 17.45
CA THR A 267 -10.59 -1.94 17.57
C THR A 267 -10.02 -3.00 18.50
N LEU A 268 -8.69 -3.09 18.60
CA LEU A 268 -8.03 -3.99 19.54
C LEU A 268 -8.31 -3.58 21.01
N ASP A 269 -8.34 -2.27 21.30
CA ASP A 269 -8.75 -1.76 22.62
C ASP A 269 -10.27 -1.74 22.73
N LYS A 270 -10.85 -2.78 23.36
CA LYS A 270 -12.29 -2.93 23.49
C LYS A 270 -12.96 -1.76 24.20
N ALA A 271 -12.29 -1.12 25.15
CA ALA A 271 -12.88 0.02 25.85
C ALA A 271 -12.95 1.24 24.94
N LEU A 272 -11.90 1.53 24.17
CA LEU A 272 -11.92 2.62 23.19
C LEU A 272 -12.94 2.37 22.09
N ALA A 273 -12.96 1.17 21.50
CA ALA A 273 -13.95 0.79 20.49
C ALA A 273 -15.39 1.00 20.99
N LYS A 274 -15.70 0.53 22.20
CA LYS A 274 -17.03 0.71 22.82
C LYS A 274 -17.38 2.18 23.04
N ARG A 275 -16.42 3.04 23.41
CA ARG A 275 -16.67 4.49 23.56
C ARG A 275 -17.06 5.13 22.22
N VAL A 276 -16.34 4.80 21.14
CA VAL A 276 -16.64 5.31 19.80
C VAL A 276 -17.99 4.80 19.29
N VAL A 277 -18.28 3.51 19.47
CA VAL A 277 -19.57 2.92 19.07
C VAL A 277 -20.73 3.54 19.86
N ARG A 278 -20.56 3.80 21.15
CA ARG A 278 -21.57 4.48 21.98
C ARG A 278 -21.80 5.92 21.54
N GLU A 279 -20.74 6.65 21.20
CA GLU A 279 -20.84 8.00 20.64
C GLU A 279 -21.61 8.02 19.31
N ALA A 280 -21.46 6.97 18.50
CA ALA A 280 -22.27 6.78 17.30
C ALA A 280 -23.75 6.46 17.59
N GLY A 281 -24.19 6.40 18.86
CA GLY A 281 -25.58 6.12 19.25
C GLY A 281 -25.96 4.66 19.08
N LEU A 282 -25.01 3.74 19.27
CA LEU A 282 -25.23 2.30 19.32
C LEU A 282 -25.09 1.79 20.76
N LEU A 283 -25.79 0.71 21.07
CA LEU A 283 -25.75 0.11 22.40
C LEU A 283 -24.50 -0.76 22.57
N THR A 284 -23.94 -0.76 23.77
CA THR A 284 -22.92 -1.68 24.24
C THR A 284 -23.15 -1.88 25.74
N PRO A 285 -22.80 -3.04 26.33
CA PRO A 285 -23.02 -3.26 27.76
C PRO A 285 -22.35 -2.17 28.59
N LYS A 286 -22.90 -1.83 29.77
CA LYS A 286 -22.21 -0.91 30.68
C LYS A 286 -20.83 -1.49 31.03
N PHE A 287 -19.80 -0.65 31.03
CA PHE A 287 -18.45 -1.12 31.30
C PHE A 287 -17.60 -0.07 32.03
N PHE A 288 -16.57 -0.54 32.72
CA PHE A 288 -15.50 0.28 33.30
C PHE A 288 -14.18 -0.49 33.30
N LEU A 289 -13.08 0.24 33.49
CA LEU A 289 -11.73 -0.31 33.51
C LEU A 289 -11.19 -0.40 34.93
N MET A 290 -10.48 -1.48 35.22
CA MET A 290 -9.72 -1.68 36.46
C MET A 290 -8.24 -1.87 36.10
N THR A 291 -7.41 -0.90 36.49
CA THR A 291 -5.96 -0.93 36.26
C THR A 291 -5.19 -1.63 37.38
N SER A 292 -5.82 -1.87 38.52
CA SER A 292 -5.21 -2.47 39.71
C SER A 292 -6.12 -3.43 40.47
N GLY A 293 -7.42 -3.47 40.14
CA GLY A 293 -8.44 -4.20 40.91
C GLY A 293 -8.95 -3.42 42.13
N ARG A 294 -8.41 -2.22 42.40
CA ARG A 294 -8.74 -1.40 43.59
C ARG A 294 -9.62 -0.19 43.26
N GLU A 295 -9.91 0.03 41.99
CA GLU A 295 -10.73 1.13 41.53
C GLU A 295 -12.13 1.10 42.16
N ARG A 296 -12.78 2.26 42.22
CA ARG A 296 -14.16 2.39 42.70
C ARG A 296 -15.11 1.77 41.67
N VAL A 297 -15.91 0.80 42.08
CA VAL A 297 -16.96 0.22 41.25
C VAL A 297 -18.11 1.23 41.12
N PRO A 298 -18.60 1.54 39.91
CA PRO A 298 -19.76 2.40 39.74
C PRO A 298 -21.00 1.79 40.43
N ALA A 299 -21.77 2.61 41.13
CA ALA A 299 -22.88 2.15 41.97
C ALA A 299 -24.04 1.51 41.17
N ASP A 300 -24.13 1.80 39.88
CA ASP A 300 -25.18 1.34 38.98
C ASP A 300 -24.77 0.17 38.08
N MET A 301 -23.65 -0.51 38.41
CA MET A 301 -23.22 -1.73 37.72
C MET A 301 -24.05 -2.94 38.18
N PRO A 302 -24.77 -3.61 37.26
CA PRO A 302 -25.57 -4.79 37.59
C PRO A 302 -24.71 -6.05 37.57
N PHE A 303 -24.75 -6.85 38.64
CA PHE A 303 -24.16 -8.19 38.62
C PHE A 303 -25.13 -9.22 38.01
N PRO A 304 -24.62 -10.26 37.31
CA PRO A 304 -23.21 -10.58 37.13
C PRO A 304 -22.50 -9.71 36.08
N LEU A 305 -21.18 -9.61 36.23
CA LEU A 305 -20.30 -8.94 35.28
C LEU A 305 -19.41 -9.97 34.58
N ILE A 306 -18.93 -9.64 33.39
CA ILE A 306 -17.85 -10.37 32.73
C ILE A 306 -16.57 -9.53 32.73
N VAL A 307 -15.46 -10.13 33.17
CA VAL A 307 -14.16 -9.47 33.30
C VAL A 307 -13.17 -10.09 32.31
N LYS A 308 -12.52 -9.25 31.50
CA LYS A 308 -11.60 -9.70 30.44
C LYS A 308 -10.45 -8.71 30.20
N PRO A 309 -9.33 -9.14 29.60
CA PRO A 309 -8.29 -8.21 29.15
C PRO A 309 -8.82 -7.21 28.11
N VAL A 310 -8.39 -5.94 28.22
CA VAL A 310 -8.88 -4.86 27.36
C VAL A 310 -8.41 -5.00 25.89
N ALA A 311 -7.18 -5.46 25.65
CA ALA A 311 -6.48 -5.41 24.37
C ALA A 311 -5.93 -6.79 23.90
N GLU A 312 -6.70 -7.85 24.11
CA GLU A 312 -6.44 -9.20 23.56
C GLU A 312 -7.58 -9.66 22.64
N GLY A 313 -7.32 -10.51 21.65
CA GLY A 313 -8.33 -11.14 20.80
C GLY A 313 -8.67 -12.57 21.23
N SER A 314 -9.45 -13.27 20.38
CA SER A 314 -9.68 -14.72 20.46
C SER A 314 -10.14 -15.28 21.82
N SER A 315 -10.85 -14.48 22.63
CA SER A 315 -11.29 -14.84 23.97
C SER A 315 -10.13 -15.20 24.93
N LYS A 316 -8.91 -14.70 24.69
CA LYS A 316 -7.79 -14.81 25.63
C LYS A 316 -8.17 -14.23 26.99
N GLY A 317 -7.88 -14.98 28.05
CA GLY A 317 -8.25 -14.60 29.42
C GLY A 317 -9.76 -14.69 29.73
N VAL A 318 -10.58 -15.19 28.80
CA VAL A 318 -12.02 -15.40 29.01
C VAL A 318 -12.30 -16.89 29.21
N ILE A 319 -12.53 -17.27 30.46
CA ILE A 319 -12.91 -18.62 30.90
C ILE A 319 -14.24 -18.56 31.65
N ARG A 320 -14.84 -19.70 32.04
CA ARG A 320 -16.09 -19.70 32.82
C ARG A 320 -15.98 -18.86 34.11
N LYS A 321 -14.79 -18.81 34.74
CA LYS A 321 -14.50 -17.95 35.90
C LYS A 321 -14.53 -16.44 35.59
N SER A 322 -14.59 -16.04 34.32
CA SER A 322 -14.64 -14.63 33.91
C SER A 322 -15.99 -13.96 34.21
N VAL A 323 -17.03 -14.74 34.52
CA VAL A 323 -18.29 -14.22 35.03
C VAL A 323 -18.20 -14.12 36.55
N VAL A 324 -18.37 -12.90 37.08
CA VAL A 324 -18.28 -12.58 38.50
C VAL A 324 -19.65 -12.13 39.01
N HIS A 325 -20.04 -12.57 40.20
CA HIS A 325 -21.37 -12.37 40.77
C HIS A 325 -21.40 -11.31 41.87
N ASN A 326 -20.23 -10.88 42.36
CA ASN A 326 -20.12 -9.86 43.39
C ASN A 326 -18.80 -9.08 43.28
N GLU A 327 -18.69 -8.00 44.07
CA GLU A 327 -17.53 -7.11 44.05
C GLU A 327 -16.23 -7.80 44.49
N ALA A 328 -16.29 -8.77 45.41
CA ALA A 328 -15.09 -9.46 45.87
C ALA A 328 -14.44 -10.28 44.73
N GLU A 329 -15.25 -11.06 44.02
CA GLU A 329 -14.84 -11.84 42.84
C GLU A 329 -14.30 -10.92 41.72
N LEU A 330 -14.98 -9.81 41.46
CA LEU A 330 -14.55 -8.81 40.49
C LEU A 330 -13.13 -8.30 40.79
N ARG A 331 -12.87 -7.92 42.06
CA ARG A 331 -11.58 -7.34 42.46
C ARG A 331 -10.45 -8.36 42.37
N GLU A 332 -10.71 -9.60 42.78
CA GLU A 332 -9.75 -10.70 42.70
C GLU A 332 -9.36 -10.98 41.24
N LEU A 333 -10.35 -11.17 40.36
CA LEU A 333 -10.10 -11.48 38.97
C LEU A 333 -9.47 -10.31 38.20
N ALA A 334 -9.88 -9.07 38.48
CA ALA A 334 -9.27 -7.89 37.88
C ALA A 334 -7.77 -7.78 38.24
N ALA A 335 -7.41 -8.05 39.49
CA ALA A 335 -6.02 -8.06 39.93
C ALA A 335 -5.21 -9.20 39.26
N GLU A 336 -5.82 -10.37 39.08
CA GLU A 336 -5.21 -11.49 38.36
C GLU A 336 -4.92 -11.12 36.90
N ILE A 337 -5.90 -10.57 36.19
CA ILE A 337 -5.76 -10.14 34.78
C ILE A 337 -4.67 -9.08 34.65
N VAL A 338 -4.67 -8.07 35.52
CA VAL A 338 -3.64 -7.01 35.50
C VAL A 338 -2.26 -7.61 35.71
N LYS A 339 -2.11 -8.53 36.67
CA LYS A 339 -0.82 -9.19 36.95
C LYS A 339 -0.36 -10.09 35.81
N ARG A 340 -1.27 -10.86 35.21
CA ARG A 340 -0.97 -11.84 34.15
C ARG A 340 -0.65 -11.16 32.82
N TYR A 341 -1.45 -10.17 32.43
CA TYR A 341 -1.42 -9.58 31.10
C TYR A 341 -0.75 -8.19 31.04
N GLY A 342 -0.44 -7.57 32.19
CA GLY A 342 0.21 -6.26 32.25
C GLY A 342 -0.64 -5.12 31.65
N GLN A 343 -1.96 -5.28 31.64
CA GLN A 343 -2.93 -4.35 31.04
C GLN A 343 -4.19 -4.24 31.90
N ALA A 344 -5.04 -3.25 31.63
CA ALA A 344 -6.28 -3.07 32.37
C ALA A 344 -7.28 -4.22 32.13
N ALA A 345 -8.00 -4.57 33.19
CA ALA A 345 -9.17 -5.45 33.09
C ALA A 345 -10.41 -4.62 32.72
N LEU A 346 -11.13 -5.06 31.69
CA LEU A 346 -12.44 -4.55 31.31
C LEU A 346 -13.51 -5.35 32.04
N ALA A 347 -14.30 -4.68 32.88
CA ALA A 347 -15.47 -5.25 33.53
C ALA A 347 -16.73 -4.71 32.83
N GLU A 348 -17.56 -5.58 32.30
CA GLU A 348 -18.79 -5.22 31.59
C GLU A 348 -20.00 -6.00 32.11
N GLU A 349 -21.19 -5.39 32.01
CA GLU A 349 -22.47 -6.04 32.29
C GLU A 349 -22.62 -7.32 31.47
N PHE A 350 -23.01 -8.41 32.13
CA PHE A 350 -23.31 -9.65 31.43
C PHE A 350 -24.68 -9.57 30.75
N LEU A 351 -24.72 -9.78 29.43
CA LEU A 351 -25.96 -9.81 28.68
C LEU A 351 -26.50 -11.24 28.56
N PRO A 352 -27.75 -11.53 28.99
CA PRO A 352 -28.26 -12.90 29.01
C PRO A 352 -28.77 -13.41 27.67
N GLY A 353 -28.89 -12.56 26.65
CA GLY A 353 -29.49 -12.92 25.37
C GLY A 353 -28.55 -13.62 24.40
N ARG A 354 -29.08 -13.86 23.19
CA ARG A 354 -28.42 -14.58 22.07
C ARG A 354 -27.19 -13.84 21.56
N GLU A 355 -26.21 -14.60 21.08
CA GLU A 355 -24.94 -14.08 20.56
C GLU A 355 -24.87 -14.24 19.03
N PHE A 356 -24.51 -13.17 18.34
CA PHE A 356 -24.49 -13.11 16.89
C PHE A 356 -23.20 -12.50 16.37
N THR A 357 -22.82 -12.91 15.18
CA THR A 357 -21.68 -12.40 14.45
C THR A 357 -22.11 -11.97 13.06
N VAL A 358 -21.73 -10.76 12.65
CA VAL A 358 -21.97 -10.24 11.30
C VAL A 358 -20.64 -9.94 10.62
N ALA A 359 -20.41 -10.56 9.47
CA ALA A 359 -19.27 -10.26 8.62
C ALA A 359 -19.61 -9.13 7.63
N LEU A 360 -18.65 -8.24 7.40
CA LEU A 360 -18.75 -7.10 6.50
C LEU A 360 -17.60 -7.14 5.50
N LEU A 361 -17.92 -6.94 4.22
CA LEU A 361 -16.95 -6.91 3.13
C LEU A 361 -17.08 -5.62 2.32
N GLY A 362 -15.95 -4.98 2.00
CA GLY A 362 -15.87 -3.74 1.23
C GLY A 362 -15.49 -2.51 2.07
N GLU A 363 -15.55 -1.32 1.46
CA GLU A 363 -15.10 -0.07 2.07
C GLU A 363 -16.27 0.80 2.58
N ARG A 364 -16.54 1.96 1.96
CA ARG A 364 -17.49 2.98 2.45
C ARG A 364 -18.93 2.50 2.60
N ARG A 365 -19.34 1.49 1.83
CA ARG A 365 -20.67 0.88 1.88
C ARG A 365 -20.49 -0.64 1.92
N PRO A 366 -20.09 -1.20 3.07
CA PRO A 366 -19.76 -2.61 3.14
C PRO A 366 -21.03 -3.46 2.95
N ARG A 367 -20.90 -4.57 2.23
CA ARG A 367 -21.91 -5.62 2.19
C ARG A 367 -21.86 -6.35 3.53
N ALA A 368 -22.95 -6.27 4.29
CA ALA A 368 -23.14 -7.15 5.44
C ALA A 368 -23.59 -8.52 4.92
N LEU A 369 -22.89 -9.58 5.33
CA LEU A 369 -23.32 -10.95 5.10
C LEU A 369 -24.37 -11.33 6.15
N PRO A 370 -25.18 -12.37 5.91
CA PRO A 370 -26.20 -12.81 6.86
C PRO A 370 -25.60 -13.07 8.25
N PRO A 371 -26.28 -12.66 9.33
CA PRO A 371 -25.81 -12.94 10.68
C PRO A 371 -25.65 -14.44 10.92
N MET A 372 -24.57 -14.82 11.60
CA MET A 372 -24.40 -16.15 12.19
C MET A 372 -24.75 -16.08 13.67
N GLU A 373 -25.40 -17.12 14.18
CA GLU A 373 -25.65 -17.27 15.61
C GLU A 373 -24.67 -18.27 16.23
N ILE A 374 -24.18 -17.94 17.43
CA ILE A 374 -23.38 -18.83 18.26
C ILE A 374 -24.33 -19.47 19.28
N ILE A 375 -24.61 -20.76 19.10
CA ILE A 375 -25.57 -21.50 19.93
C ILE A 375 -24.83 -22.36 20.94
N PHE A 376 -24.99 -22.06 22.22
CA PHE A 376 -24.48 -22.87 23.31
C PHE A 376 -25.37 -24.11 23.51
N THR A 377 -24.79 -25.31 23.44
CA THR A 377 -25.53 -26.57 23.54
C THR A 377 -25.62 -27.11 24.97
N ASP A 378 -24.79 -26.61 25.88
CA ASP A 378 -24.83 -26.92 27.31
C ASP A 378 -26.00 -26.17 27.99
N LYS A 379 -27.12 -26.88 28.18
CA LYS A 379 -28.32 -26.35 28.85
C LYS A 379 -28.14 -26.12 30.36
N GLY A 380 -27.05 -26.61 30.96
CA GLY A 380 -26.75 -26.46 32.38
C GLY A 380 -25.93 -25.21 32.72
N ALA A 381 -25.39 -24.50 31.72
CA ALA A 381 -24.65 -23.27 31.92
C ALA A 381 -25.61 -22.08 32.10
N GLU A 382 -25.79 -21.61 33.34
CA GLU A 382 -26.64 -20.46 33.67
C GLU A 382 -26.14 -19.16 33.00
N PHE A 383 -24.82 -19.05 32.79
CA PHE A 383 -24.16 -17.90 32.14
C PHE A 383 -23.20 -18.37 31.04
N PRO A 384 -23.70 -18.73 29.84
CA PRO A 384 -22.85 -19.22 28.78
C PRO A 384 -21.98 -18.08 28.21
N VAL A 385 -20.68 -18.35 28.09
CA VAL A 385 -19.68 -17.44 27.54
C VAL A 385 -18.95 -18.16 26.42
N TYR A 386 -18.71 -17.45 25.31
CA TYR A 386 -17.90 -17.97 24.20
C TYR A 386 -16.41 -17.91 24.54
N THR A 387 -15.94 -18.95 25.23
CA THR A 387 -14.58 -19.03 25.76
C THR A 387 -13.54 -19.40 24.70
N TYR A 388 -12.26 -19.20 25.00
CA TYR A 388 -11.16 -19.66 24.15
C TYR A 388 -11.25 -21.16 23.82
N GLN A 389 -11.57 -22.00 24.80
CA GLN A 389 -11.68 -23.45 24.62
C GLN A 389 -12.74 -23.82 23.57
N HIS A 390 -13.77 -22.99 23.42
CA HIS A 390 -14.83 -23.20 22.44
C HIS A 390 -14.41 -22.83 21.01
N LYS A 391 -13.36 -22.03 20.84
CA LYS A 391 -12.78 -21.63 19.54
C LYS A 391 -11.73 -22.62 18.99
N LEU A 392 -11.48 -23.72 19.71
CA LEU A 392 -10.60 -24.82 19.28
C LEU A 392 -11.38 -25.93 18.56
N GLU A 393 -10.76 -26.57 17.55
CA GLU A 393 -11.35 -27.54 16.60
C GLU A 393 -12.10 -28.74 17.23
N ALA A 394 -12.07 -28.93 18.55
CA ALA A 394 -12.61 -30.09 19.26
C ALA A 394 -13.83 -29.81 20.16
N CYS A 395 -14.40 -28.60 20.18
CA CYS A 395 -15.47 -28.29 21.13
C CYS A 395 -16.87 -28.72 20.65
N ARG A 396 -17.53 -29.61 21.41
CA ARG A 396 -18.92 -30.06 21.17
C ARG A 396 -20.00 -29.19 21.84
N GLU A 397 -19.59 -28.21 22.64
CA GLU A 397 -20.49 -27.37 23.46
C GLU A 397 -21.08 -26.18 22.68
N ILE A 398 -20.62 -25.94 21.45
CA ILE A 398 -21.07 -24.83 20.61
C ILE A 398 -21.45 -25.33 19.23
N ARG A 399 -22.54 -24.77 18.70
CA ARG A 399 -22.99 -24.95 17.33
C ARG A 399 -23.10 -23.58 16.66
N TYR A 400 -22.41 -23.42 15.54
CA TYR A 400 -22.56 -22.26 14.67
C TYR A 400 -23.74 -22.46 13.73
N GLN A 401 -24.54 -21.41 13.56
CA GLN A 401 -25.68 -21.42 12.66
C GLN A 401 -25.64 -20.21 11.74
N ALA A 402 -25.21 -20.42 10.50
CA ALA A 402 -25.15 -19.42 9.44
C ALA A 402 -25.98 -19.89 8.22
N PRO A 403 -27.00 -19.14 7.76
CA PRO A 403 -27.55 -17.95 8.41
C PRO A 403 -28.30 -18.28 9.71
N ALA A 404 -28.34 -17.33 10.64
CA ALA A 404 -29.11 -17.43 11.87
C ALA A 404 -30.62 -17.60 11.57
N GLN A 405 -31.31 -18.41 12.38
CA GLN A 405 -32.78 -18.50 12.33
C GLN A 405 -33.38 -17.39 13.20
N ILE A 406 -33.65 -16.26 12.56
CA ILE A 406 -34.21 -15.05 13.18
C ILE A 406 -35.30 -14.45 12.29
N ASP A 407 -36.14 -13.60 12.86
CA ASP A 407 -37.08 -12.81 12.07
C ASP A 407 -36.36 -11.72 11.27
N GLU A 408 -37.08 -11.20 10.27
CA GLU A 408 -36.53 -10.20 9.35
C GLU A 408 -36.14 -8.90 10.07
N LYS A 409 -36.91 -8.51 11.09
CA LYS A 409 -36.68 -7.28 11.84
C LYS A 409 -35.35 -7.33 12.61
N LEU A 410 -35.07 -8.45 13.27
CA LEU A 410 -33.81 -8.65 13.98
C LEU A 410 -32.64 -8.76 13.01
N ARG A 411 -32.83 -9.41 11.85
CA ARG A 411 -31.81 -9.49 10.79
C ARG A 411 -31.43 -8.10 10.30
N GLU A 412 -32.41 -7.29 9.93
CA GLU A 412 -32.19 -5.91 9.46
C GLU A 412 -31.51 -5.06 10.53
N GLU A 413 -31.91 -5.20 11.80
CA GLU A 413 -31.30 -4.48 12.92
C GLU A 413 -29.83 -4.88 13.12
N LEU A 414 -29.50 -6.17 13.13
CA LEU A 414 -28.13 -6.66 13.25
C LEU A 414 -27.25 -6.12 12.12
N GLU A 415 -27.72 -6.19 10.87
CA GLU A 415 -26.94 -5.67 9.73
C GLU A 415 -26.81 -4.14 9.75
N ARG A 416 -27.86 -3.43 10.19
CA ARG A 416 -27.84 -1.96 10.34
C ARG A 416 -26.83 -1.54 11.41
N VAL A 417 -26.86 -2.19 12.58
CA VAL A 417 -25.91 -1.93 13.66
C VAL A 417 -24.49 -2.29 13.21
N ALA A 418 -24.29 -3.42 12.53
CA ALA A 418 -22.99 -3.82 11.98
C ALA A 418 -22.41 -2.78 11.01
N ARG A 419 -23.18 -2.36 10.00
CA ARG A 419 -22.75 -1.33 9.06
C ARG A 419 -22.41 0.00 9.76
N LYS A 420 -23.20 0.39 10.75
CA LYS A 420 -22.98 1.63 11.50
C LYS A 420 -21.75 1.55 12.41
N SER A 421 -21.53 0.42 13.09
CA SER A 421 -20.31 0.17 13.89
C SER A 421 -19.06 0.17 13.00
N PHE A 422 -19.11 -0.50 11.85
CA PHE A 422 -18.01 -0.54 10.87
C PHE A 422 -17.60 0.87 10.42
N ALA A 423 -18.59 1.70 10.05
CA ALA A 423 -18.35 3.08 9.65
C ALA A 423 -17.83 3.95 10.81
N ALA A 424 -18.39 3.79 12.01
CA ALA A 424 -17.97 4.57 13.19
C ALA A 424 -16.54 4.26 13.63
N LEU A 425 -16.10 3.01 13.47
CA LEU A 425 -14.76 2.56 13.84
C LEU A 425 -13.70 2.83 12.76
N GLY A 426 -14.10 3.24 11.56
CA GLY A 426 -13.17 3.49 10.45
C GLY A 426 -12.76 2.23 9.68
N CYS A 427 -13.46 1.12 9.87
CA CYS A 427 -13.13 -0.15 9.22
C CYS A 427 -13.20 -0.06 7.69
N ARG A 428 -12.38 -0.88 7.02
CA ARG A 428 -12.42 -1.09 5.56
C ARG A 428 -12.03 -2.52 5.18
N ASP A 429 -12.44 -2.90 3.98
CA ASP A 429 -12.26 -4.17 3.27
C ASP A 429 -12.94 -5.38 3.92
N VAL A 430 -12.68 -5.61 5.21
CA VAL A 430 -13.20 -6.76 5.93
C VAL A 430 -13.28 -6.45 7.42
N ALA A 431 -14.37 -6.88 8.06
CA ALA A 431 -14.43 -7.01 9.51
C ALA A 431 -15.50 -8.01 9.92
N ARG A 432 -15.32 -8.58 11.12
CA ARG A 432 -16.33 -9.31 11.87
C ARG A 432 -16.78 -8.45 13.04
N ILE A 433 -18.08 -8.34 13.28
CA ILE A 433 -18.61 -7.63 14.45
C ILE A 433 -19.51 -8.57 15.23
N ASP A 434 -19.22 -8.68 16.52
CA ASP A 434 -19.94 -9.56 17.43
C ASP A 434 -20.94 -8.75 18.27
N PHE A 435 -22.12 -9.32 18.43
CA PHE A 435 -23.27 -8.74 19.09
C PHE A 435 -23.85 -9.70 20.11
N ARG A 436 -24.47 -9.14 21.14
CA ARG A 436 -25.27 -9.92 22.09
C ARG A 436 -26.56 -9.19 22.41
N LEU A 437 -27.65 -9.93 22.54
CA LEU A 437 -28.92 -9.34 22.94
C LEU A 437 -28.97 -9.18 24.46
N ASP A 438 -29.64 -8.13 24.93
CA ASP A 438 -30.02 -8.04 26.34
C ASP A 438 -31.34 -8.79 26.62
N GLY A 439 -31.81 -8.72 27.87
CA GLY A 439 -33.07 -9.36 28.29
C GLY A 439 -34.33 -8.81 27.61
N GLU A 440 -34.26 -7.63 26.99
CA GLU A 440 -35.33 -7.02 26.20
C GLU A 440 -35.22 -7.33 24.70
N GLY A 441 -34.17 -8.07 24.29
CA GLY A 441 -33.91 -8.40 22.89
C GLY A 441 -33.24 -7.27 22.09
N ARG A 442 -32.70 -6.24 22.75
CA ARG A 442 -31.99 -5.14 22.07
C ARG A 442 -30.57 -5.56 21.70
N VAL A 443 -30.09 -5.13 20.53
CA VAL A 443 -28.77 -5.50 20.01
C VAL A 443 -27.68 -4.64 20.64
N HIS A 444 -26.72 -5.26 21.33
CA HIS A 444 -25.53 -4.60 21.88
C HIS A 444 -24.26 -5.02 21.16
N PHE A 445 -23.43 -4.05 20.81
CA PHE A 445 -22.08 -4.26 20.30
C PHE A 445 -21.17 -4.83 21.38
N MET A 446 -20.51 -5.95 21.07
CA MET A 446 -19.55 -6.61 21.96
C MET A 446 -18.12 -6.25 21.59
N GLU A 447 -17.72 -6.57 20.37
CA GLU A 447 -16.38 -6.31 19.82
C GLU A 447 -16.39 -6.23 18.29
N CYS A 448 -15.35 -5.62 17.73
CA CYS A 448 -15.09 -5.58 16.29
C CYS A 448 -13.72 -6.20 16.03
N ASN A 449 -13.65 -7.12 15.08
CA ASN A 449 -12.42 -7.73 14.61
C ASN A 449 -12.21 -7.41 13.12
N PRO A 450 -11.42 -6.37 12.77
CA PRO A 450 -11.04 -6.06 11.39
C PRO A 450 -9.92 -6.96 10.83
N LEU A 451 -9.35 -7.86 11.64
CA LEU A 451 -8.40 -8.90 11.24
C LEU A 451 -9.00 -10.29 11.56
N PRO A 452 -10.15 -10.66 10.96
CA PRO A 452 -10.82 -11.91 11.30
C PRO A 452 -10.02 -13.13 10.85
N GLY A 453 -10.12 -14.22 11.61
CA GLY A 453 -9.51 -15.48 11.22
C GLY A 453 -10.03 -16.00 9.87
N LEU A 454 -9.15 -16.69 9.14
CA LEU A 454 -9.40 -17.17 7.76
C LEU A 454 -9.15 -18.67 7.60
N THR A 455 -9.33 -19.46 8.66
CA THR A 455 -9.20 -20.92 8.60
C THR A 455 -10.43 -21.53 7.89
N PRO A 456 -10.26 -22.19 6.73
CA PRO A 456 -11.37 -22.77 5.98
C PRO A 456 -12.19 -23.76 6.81
N GLY A 457 -13.51 -23.64 6.76
CA GLY A 457 -14.44 -24.54 7.46
C GLY A 457 -14.50 -24.36 8.98
N TRP A 458 -13.77 -23.38 9.53
CA TRP A 458 -13.73 -23.15 10.98
C TRP A 458 -13.96 -21.68 11.36
N SER A 459 -13.22 -20.75 10.75
CA SER A 459 -13.32 -19.35 11.14
C SER A 459 -14.69 -18.76 10.78
N ASP A 460 -15.26 -17.97 11.69
CA ASP A 460 -16.60 -17.37 11.57
C ASP A 460 -16.82 -16.69 10.22
N LEU A 461 -15.84 -15.92 9.72
CA LEU A 461 -15.92 -15.25 8.42
C LEU A 461 -16.07 -16.27 7.28
N CYS A 462 -15.33 -17.38 7.32
CA CYS A 462 -15.42 -18.44 6.32
C CYS A 462 -16.78 -19.16 6.39
N LEU A 463 -17.29 -19.44 7.60
CA LEU A 463 -18.61 -20.06 7.79
C LEU A 463 -19.75 -19.16 7.28
N ILE A 464 -19.67 -17.86 7.58
CA ILE A 464 -20.64 -16.87 7.10
C ILE A 464 -20.58 -16.75 5.57
N ALA A 465 -19.39 -16.71 4.98
CA ALA A 465 -19.22 -16.66 3.52
C ALA A 465 -19.79 -17.92 2.83
N ASP A 466 -19.53 -19.11 3.38
CA ASP A 466 -20.04 -20.37 2.84
C ASP A 466 -21.59 -20.43 2.86
N SER A 467 -22.21 -19.84 3.89
CA SER A 467 -23.68 -19.76 4.00
C SER A 467 -24.34 -19.01 2.83
N VAL A 468 -23.60 -18.13 2.15
CA VAL A 468 -24.04 -17.42 0.92
C VAL A 468 -23.39 -17.98 -0.35
N LYS A 469 -22.83 -19.20 -0.29
CA LYS A 469 -22.15 -19.90 -1.39
C LYS A 469 -20.94 -19.15 -1.94
N MET A 470 -20.30 -18.34 -1.10
CA MET A 470 -19.02 -17.72 -1.42
C MET A 470 -17.90 -18.68 -1.02
N ASP A 471 -17.30 -19.33 -2.02
CA ASP A 471 -16.17 -20.20 -1.77
C ASP A 471 -14.95 -19.43 -1.22
N TYR A 472 -14.01 -20.18 -0.63
CA TYR A 472 -12.84 -19.60 0.04
C TYR A 472 -11.98 -18.74 -0.90
N ARG A 473 -11.82 -19.16 -2.16
CA ARG A 473 -11.05 -18.41 -3.15
C ARG A 473 -11.69 -17.04 -3.37
N ASN A 474 -13.00 -17.01 -3.60
CA ASN A 474 -13.77 -15.78 -3.81
C ASN A 474 -13.77 -14.88 -2.58
N LEU A 475 -13.84 -15.43 -1.37
CA LEU A 475 -13.70 -14.66 -0.13
C LEU A 475 -12.35 -13.93 -0.07
N ILE A 476 -11.25 -14.63 -0.33
CA ILE A 476 -9.91 -14.02 -0.37
C ILE A 476 -9.82 -12.95 -1.47
N GLY A 477 -10.42 -13.21 -2.64
CA GLY A 477 -10.50 -12.23 -3.72
C GLY A 477 -11.30 -10.97 -3.36
N GLU A 478 -12.42 -11.10 -2.67
CA GLU A 478 -13.25 -9.98 -2.18
C GLU A 478 -12.48 -9.10 -1.19
N ILE A 479 -11.65 -9.70 -0.32
CA ILE A 479 -10.78 -8.97 0.61
C ILE A 479 -9.61 -8.27 -0.13
N LEU A 480 -9.04 -8.93 -1.14
CA LEU A 480 -7.89 -8.41 -1.90
C LEU A 480 -8.27 -7.27 -2.86
N THR A 481 -9.47 -7.32 -3.43
CA THR A 481 -9.90 -6.43 -4.53
C THR A 481 -9.81 -4.93 -4.18
N PRO A 482 -10.27 -4.46 -3.00
CA PRO A 482 -10.12 -3.05 -2.62
C PRO A 482 -8.66 -2.58 -2.59
N ALA A 483 -7.74 -3.40 -2.09
CA ALA A 483 -6.32 -3.08 -2.03
C ALA A 483 -5.69 -2.99 -3.43
N ILE A 484 -6.06 -3.88 -4.35
CA ILE A 484 -5.66 -3.79 -5.76
C ILE A 484 -6.19 -2.50 -6.40
N ARG A 485 -7.43 -2.10 -6.09
CA ARG A 485 -7.98 -0.84 -6.61
C ARG A 485 -7.18 0.36 -6.11
N ARG A 486 -6.85 0.42 -4.81
CA ARG A 486 -5.99 1.47 -4.24
C ARG A 486 -4.62 1.52 -4.93
N PHE A 487 -4.02 0.36 -5.22
CA PHE A 487 -2.80 0.28 -6.02
C PHE A 487 -2.97 0.85 -7.45
N LYS A 488 -4.04 0.48 -8.15
CA LYS A 488 -4.32 1.00 -9.51
C LYS A 488 -4.56 2.51 -9.49
N GLU A 489 -5.24 3.04 -8.48
CA GLU A 489 -5.48 4.47 -8.28
C GLU A 489 -4.16 5.22 -7.99
N LYS A 490 -3.34 4.71 -7.08
CA LYS A 490 -1.99 5.26 -6.81
C LYS A 490 -1.16 5.32 -8.10
N LYS A 491 -1.09 4.23 -8.86
CA LYS A 491 -0.35 4.18 -10.12
C LYS A 491 -0.87 5.19 -11.14
N LYS A 492 -2.20 5.36 -11.22
CA LYS A 492 -2.81 6.37 -12.10
C LYS A 492 -2.43 7.79 -11.69
N LEU A 493 -2.43 8.09 -10.39
CA LEU A 493 -2.04 9.40 -9.87
C LEU A 493 -0.57 9.72 -10.16
N LEU A 494 0.33 8.74 -9.98
CA LEU A 494 1.76 8.90 -10.32
C LEU A 494 1.96 9.21 -11.81
N LEU A 495 1.32 8.45 -12.69
CA LEU A 495 1.35 8.71 -14.15
C LEU A 495 0.75 10.08 -14.52
N GLN A 496 -0.26 10.54 -13.78
CA GLN A 496 -0.87 11.85 -13.99
C GLN A 496 0.00 12.99 -13.49
N ALA A 497 0.74 12.80 -12.39
CA ALA A 497 1.70 13.78 -11.89
C ALA A 497 2.85 13.95 -12.88
N GLU A 498 3.40 12.84 -13.39
CA GLU A 498 4.41 12.84 -14.46
C GLU A 498 3.91 13.62 -15.71
N HIS A 499 2.66 13.40 -16.14
CA HIS A 499 2.07 14.12 -17.29
C HIS A 499 1.61 15.55 -16.99
N HIS A 500 1.43 15.94 -15.72
CA HIS A 500 1.04 17.30 -15.37
C HIS A 500 2.27 18.19 -15.33
N ASP A 501 3.40 17.72 -14.80
CA ASP A 501 4.68 18.45 -14.87
C ASP A 501 5.02 18.78 -16.34
N ASP A 502 4.86 17.82 -17.26
CA ASP A 502 5.00 18.05 -18.72
C ASP A 502 4.06 19.12 -19.30
N ARG A 503 2.87 19.36 -18.71
CA ARG A 503 1.88 20.34 -19.21
C ARG A 503 1.98 21.71 -18.55
N THR A 504 2.42 21.78 -17.29
CA THR A 504 2.65 23.07 -16.62
C THR A 504 3.86 23.79 -17.20
N GLU A 505 4.86 23.06 -17.68
CA GLU A 505 5.95 23.62 -18.49
C GLU A 505 5.47 24.14 -19.86
N ALA A 506 4.49 23.48 -20.48
CA ALA A 506 3.91 23.92 -21.76
C ALA A 506 2.90 25.09 -21.63
N GLY A 507 2.42 25.40 -20.42
CA GLY A 507 1.29 26.32 -20.17
C GLY A 507 1.64 27.75 -19.78
N THR A 508 2.92 28.11 -19.62
CA THR A 508 3.36 29.47 -19.25
C THR A 508 3.67 30.39 -20.44
N ALA A 509 3.34 29.97 -21.66
CA ALA A 509 3.32 30.87 -22.82
C ALA A 509 2.13 31.85 -22.71
N LEU A 510 2.36 32.95 -21.99
CA LEU A 510 1.49 34.13 -21.99
C LEU A 510 1.30 34.63 -23.43
N PRO A 511 0.07 34.89 -23.89
CA PRO A 511 -0.16 35.44 -25.22
C PRO A 511 -0.12 36.97 -25.13
N HIS A 512 0.90 37.62 -25.68
CA HIS A 512 0.90 39.07 -25.93
C HIS A 512 1.90 39.43 -27.05
N PRO A 513 1.71 40.56 -27.74
CA PRO A 513 0.55 41.02 -28.52
C PRO A 513 0.84 41.09 -30.03
#